data_AF-A0A6G3ZJK5-F1
#
_entry.id   AF-A0A6G3ZJK5-F1
#
_cell.length_a   1.000
_cell.length_b   1.000
_cell.length_c   1.000
_cell.angle_alpha   90.00
_cell.angle_beta   90.00
_cell.angle_gamma   90.00
#
_symmetry.space_group_name_H-M   'P 1'
#
loop_
_entity.id
_entity.type
_entity.pdbx_description
1 polymer ?
#
loop_
_entity_poly.entity_id
_entity_poly.type
_entity_poly.pdbx_seq_one_letter_code
_entity_poly.pdbx_strand_id
1 'polypeptide(L)'
;MSITQSMRDIDRAVEDAVGTRERYESERRGRSRRRVYEKSIEEVRRTAGETEAERLAQWIETRIRDRRELPSSRRVRKKGAEFCRDVGESVSANDWLGT
;
A
#
# COMPACT_ATOMS: atom_id res chain seq x y z
N MET A 1 -5.65 -11.00 -8.75
CA MET A 1 -4.42 -11.29 -7.98
C MET A 1 -4.76 -11.30 -6.48
N SER A 2 -4.26 -12.28 -5.72
CA SER A 2 -4.53 -12.37 -4.28
C SER A 2 -3.74 -11.29 -3.51
N ILE A 3 -4.32 -10.75 -2.43
CA ILE A 3 -3.66 -9.78 -1.53
C ILE A 3 -2.28 -10.30 -1.07
N THR A 4 -2.17 -11.60 -0.79
CA THR A 4 -0.90 -12.24 -0.41
C THR A 4 0.19 -12.09 -1.47
N GLN A 5 -0.19 -12.16 -2.75
CA GLN A 5 0.75 -11.97 -3.87
C GLN A 5 1.19 -10.50 -3.95
N SER A 6 0.24 -9.57 -3.90
CA SER A 6 0.54 -8.13 -3.85
C SER A 6 1.49 -7.77 -2.69
N MET A 7 1.26 -8.35 -1.51
CA MET A 7 2.13 -8.12 -0.35
C MET A 7 3.54 -8.69 -0.55
N ARG A 8 3.68 -9.86 -1.16
CA ARG A 8 4.99 -10.43 -1.51
C ARG A 8 5.76 -9.55 -2.49
N ASP A 9 5.09 -8.99 -3.47
CA ASP A 9 5.72 -8.14 -4.48
C ASP A 9 6.16 -6.79 -3.88
N ILE A 10 5.37 -6.24 -2.96
CA ILE A 10 5.76 -5.08 -2.15
C ILE A 10 6.97 -5.44 -1.27
N ASP A 11 6.94 -6.54 -0.52
CA ASP A 11 8.04 -6.97 0.36
C ASP A 11 9.35 -7.11 -0.43
N ARG A 12 9.31 -7.71 -1.63
CA ARG A 12 10.47 -7.79 -2.55
C ARG A 12 10.97 -6.41 -2.97
N ALA A 13 10.07 -5.50 -3.35
CA ALA A 13 10.46 -4.14 -3.72
C ALA A 13 11.17 -3.40 -2.56
N VAL A 14 10.74 -3.64 -1.31
CA VAL A 14 11.43 -3.09 -0.13
C VAL A 14 12.84 -3.67 0.00
N GLU A 15 12.99 -4.98 -0.12
CA GLU A 15 14.28 -5.66 0.00
C GLU A 15 15.31 -5.20 -1.03
N ASP A 16 14.85 -4.95 -2.27
CA ASP A 16 15.69 -4.48 -3.37
C ASP A 16 16.08 -2.99 -3.21
N ALA A 17 15.16 -2.17 -2.67
CA ALA A 17 15.34 -0.72 -2.61
C ALA A 17 16.23 -0.27 -1.44
N VAL A 18 16.12 -0.93 -0.28
CA VAL A 18 16.54 -0.39 1.04
C VAL A 18 17.88 -1.02 1.51
N GLY A 19 18.90 -0.18 1.76
CA GLY A 19 20.26 -0.61 2.19
C GLY A 19 20.34 -1.06 3.67
N THR A 20 21.53 -1.37 4.20
CA THR A 20 21.69 -2.12 5.49
C THR A 20 21.22 -1.38 6.77
N ARG A 21 21.51 -0.08 6.93
CA ARG A 21 21.02 0.73 8.07
C ARG A 21 19.54 1.05 7.94
N GLU A 22 19.13 1.23 6.70
CA GLU A 22 17.78 1.52 6.28
C GLU A 22 16.89 0.27 6.39
N ARG A 23 17.47 -0.95 6.28
CA ARG A 23 16.85 -2.25 6.53
C ARG A 23 16.45 -2.39 8.00
N TYR A 24 17.28 -2.00 8.95
CA TYR A 24 16.93 -2.10 10.37
C TYR A 24 15.76 -1.16 10.75
N GLU A 25 15.80 0.10 10.31
CA GLU A 25 14.70 1.06 10.46
C GLU A 25 13.47 0.65 9.64
N SER A 26 13.66 0.13 8.43
CA SER A 26 12.59 -0.34 7.54
C SER A 26 12.04 -1.70 7.92
N GLU A 27 12.71 -2.53 8.71
CA GLU A 27 12.13 -3.76 9.25
C GLU A 27 11.16 -3.40 10.38
N ARG A 28 11.56 -2.49 11.27
CA ARG A 28 10.70 -2.03 12.37
C ARG A 28 9.54 -1.17 11.85
N ARG A 29 9.81 -0.20 10.98
CA ARG A 29 8.77 0.62 10.31
C ARG A 29 8.00 -0.17 9.27
N GLY A 30 8.65 -1.12 8.59
CA GLY A 30 8.05 -1.97 7.56
C GLY A 30 7.04 -2.92 8.14
N ARG A 31 7.24 -3.53 9.32
CA ARG A 31 6.17 -4.33 9.95
C ARG A 31 4.90 -3.49 10.23
N SER A 32 5.07 -2.25 10.69
CA SER A 32 3.94 -1.32 10.90
C SER A 32 3.31 -0.88 9.58
N ARG A 33 4.11 -0.49 8.58
CA ARG A 33 3.64 -0.05 7.26
C ARG A 33 3.04 -1.18 6.44
N ARG A 34 3.61 -2.38 6.50
CA ARG A 34 3.13 -3.60 5.82
C ARG A 34 1.70 -3.91 6.23
N ARG A 35 1.40 -3.87 7.53
CA ARG A 35 0.01 -4.00 8.02
C ARG A 35 -0.91 -2.91 7.48
N VAL A 36 -0.42 -1.67 7.38
CA VAL A 36 -1.21 -0.58 6.79
C VAL A 36 -1.46 -0.80 5.31
N TYR A 37 -0.46 -1.26 4.55
CA TYR A 37 -0.59 -1.52 3.12
C TYR A 37 -1.57 -2.66 2.87
N GLU A 38 -1.41 -3.76 3.61
CA GLU A 38 -2.30 -4.91 3.57
C GLU A 38 -3.76 -4.50 3.83
N LYS A 39 -4.01 -3.80 4.95
CA LYS A 39 -5.35 -3.28 5.25
C LYS A 39 -5.85 -2.33 4.17
N SER A 40 -5.01 -1.43 3.64
CA SER A 40 -5.43 -0.48 2.61
C SER A 40 -5.82 -1.20 1.31
N ILE A 41 -5.06 -2.21 0.90
CA ILE A 41 -5.34 -3.02 -0.30
C ILE A 41 -6.62 -3.84 -0.09
N GLU A 42 -6.79 -4.44 1.09
CA GLU A 42 -8.00 -5.18 1.45
C GLU A 42 -9.25 -4.29 1.42
N GLU A 43 -9.16 -3.09 1.98
CA GLU A 43 -10.26 -2.13 1.97
C GLU A 43 -10.61 -1.66 0.56
N VAL A 44 -9.62 -1.31 -0.27
CA VAL A 44 -9.89 -0.99 -1.68
C VAL A 44 -10.50 -2.19 -2.40
N ARG A 45 -10.05 -3.41 -2.12
CA ARG A 45 -10.64 -4.61 -2.72
C ARG A 45 -12.11 -4.77 -2.35
N ARG A 46 -12.44 -4.53 -1.08
CA ARG A 46 -13.79 -4.63 -0.54
C ARG A 46 -14.73 -3.58 -1.12
N THR A 47 -14.23 -2.37 -1.35
CA THR A 47 -15.06 -1.25 -1.82
C THR A 47 -15.09 -1.11 -3.34
N ALA A 48 -13.92 -1.12 -3.98
CA ALA A 48 -13.76 -0.80 -5.40
C ALA A 48 -13.42 -2.03 -6.27
N GLY A 49 -13.31 -3.20 -5.66
CA GLY A 49 -13.04 -4.46 -6.35
C GLY A 49 -11.55 -4.78 -6.54
N GLU A 50 -11.29 -5.95 -7.12
CA GLU A 50 -9.95 -6.53 -7.23
C GLU A 50 -9.01 -5.69 -8.10
N THR A 51 -9.51 -5.12 -9.20
CA THR A 51 -8.71 -4.30 -10.11
C THR A 51 -8.15 -3.05 -9.42
N GLU A 52 -8.94 -2.36 -8.61
CA GLU A 52 -8.47 -1.15 -7.92
C GLU A 52 -7.51 -1.47 -6.77
N ALA A 53 -7.72 -2.61 -6.10
CA ALA A 53 -6.77 -3.10 -5.11
C ALA A 53 -5.40 -3.42 -5.73
N GLU A 54 -5.40 -4.03 -6.92
CA GLU A 54 -4.19 -4.28 -7.70
C GLU A 54 -3.51 -2.97 -8.13
N ARG A 55 -4.28 -1.98 -8.59
CA ARG A 55 -3.75 -0.64 -8.93
C ARG A 55 -3.10 0.03 -7.72
N LEU A 56 -3.67 -0.12 -6.52
CA LEU A 56 -3.05 0.36 -5.29
C LEU A 56 -1.74 -0.36 -4.98
N ALA A 57 -1.73 -1.70 -5.06
CA ALA A 57 -0.53 -2.50 -4.81
C ALA A 57 0.61 -2.13 -5.77
N GLN A 58 0.33 -2.06 -7.07
CA GLN A 58 1.31 -1.66 -8.09
C GLN A 58 1.83 -0.24 -7.82
N TRP A 59 0.96 0.69 -7.46
CA TRP A 59 1.40 2.05 -7.13
C TRP A 59 2.36 2.07 -5.92
N ILE A 60 2.13 1.25 -4.89
CA ILE A 60 3.05 1.12 -3.74
C ILE A 60 4.40 0.56 -4.21
N GLU A 61 4.38 -0.52 -4.98
CA GLU A 61 5.58 -1.19 -5.53
C GLU A 61 6.43 -0.22 -6.38
N THR A 62 5.80 0.46 -7.34
CA THR A 62 6.47 1.46 -8.19
C THR A 62 7.06 2.59 -7.35
N ARG A 63 6.35 3.08 -6.33
CA ARG A 63 6.89 4.13 -5.45
C ARG A 63 8.13 3.66 -4.70
N ILE A 64 8.15 2.42 -4.21
CA ILE A 64 9.30 1.87 -3.51
C ILE A 64 10.48 1.69 -4.45
N ARG A 65 10.26 1.16 -5.67
CA ARG A 65 11.33 0.98 -6.66
C ARG A 65 11.89 2.31 -7.16
N ASP A 66 11.03 3.23 -7.58
CA ASP A 66 11.46 4.47 -8.25
C ASP A 66 12.06 5.48 -7.27
N ARG A 67 11.52 5.57 -6.05
CA ARG A 67 11.95 6.56 -5.06
C ARG A 67 12.85 5.99 -3.99
N ARG A 68 13.06 4.67 -3.99
CA ARG A 68 13.81 3.94 -2.96
C ARG A 68 13.33 4.27 -1.54
N GLU A 69 12.04 4.54 -1.39
CA GLU A 69 11.43 4.98 -0.14
C GLU A 69 10.08 4.30 0.07
N LEU A 70 9.84 3.85 1.31
CA LEU A 70 8.53 3.37 1.74
C LEU A 70 7.53 4.53 1.74
N PRO A 71 6.39 4.46 1.02
CA PRO A 71 5.35 5.48 1.14
C PRO A 71 4.82 5.57 2.58
N SER A 72 4.42 6.76 3.00
CA SER A 72 3.81 6.93 4.32
C SER A 72 2.39 6.35 4.33
N SER A 73 1.96 5.87 5.50
CA SER A 73 0.60 5.36 5.71
C SER A 73 -0.46 6.31 5.17
N ARG A 74 -0.40 7.60 5.54
CA ARG A 74 -1.33 8.64 5.07
C ARG A 74 -1.34 8.77 3.54
N ARG A 75 -0.21 8.59 2.87
CA ARG A 75 -0.11 8.71 1.41
C ARG A 75 -0.73 7.52 0.70
N VAL A 76 -0.43 6.30 1.15
CA VAL A 76 -1.12 5.08 0.68
C VAL A 76 -2.61 5.24 0.86
N ARG A 77 -2.99 5.78 2.01
CA ARG A 77 -4.38 5.98 2.34
C ARG A 77 -5.12 6.91 1.36
N LYS A 78 -4.54 8.08 1.14
CA LYS A 78 -5.08 9.05 0.19
C LYS A 78 -5.21 8.45 -1.21
N LYS A 79 -4.23 7.63 -1.64
CA LYS A 79 -4.24 7.02 -2.97
C LYS A 79 -5.28 5.92 -3.10
N GLY A 80 -5.50 5.10 -2.07
CA GLY A 80 -6.59 4.12 -2.07
C GLY A 80 -7.96 4.78 -2.20
N ALA A 81 -8.22 5.84 -1.46
CA ALA A 81 -9.47 6.60 -1.57
C ALA A 81 -9.65 7.29 -2.94
N GLU A 82 -8.55 7.64 -3.63
CA GLU A 82 -8.59 8.15 -5.00
C GLU A 82 -9.06 7.06 -5.97
N PHE A 83 -8.49 5.85 -5.88
CA PHE A 83 -8.91 4.72 -6.71
C PHE A 83 -10.35 4.28 -6.46
N CYS A 84 -10.85 4.36 -5.22
CA CYS A 84 -12.27 4.12 -4.98
C CYS A 84 -13.16 5.17 -5.66
N ARG A 85 -12.76 6.45 -5.66
CA ARG A 85 -13.54 7.50 -6.34
C ARG A 85 -13.53 7.37 -7.85
N ASP A 86 -12.45 6.87 -8.45
CA ASP A 86 -12.34 6.65 -9.89
C ASP A 86 -13.42 5.69 -10.41
N VAL A 87 -13.88 4.75 -9.60
CA VAL A 87 -14.95 3.80 -9.94
C VAL A 87 -16.36 4.25 -9.48
N GLY A 88 -16.49 5.49 -8.98
CA GLY A 88 -17.75 6.07 -8.54
C GLY A 88 -18.11 5.83 -7.06
N GLU A 89 -17.25 5.16 -6.30
CA GLU A 89 -17.47 4.90 -4.88
C GLU A 89 -17.09 6.13 -4.03
N SER A 90 -18.06 6.67 -3.29
CA SER A 90 -17.86 7.83 -2.43
C SER A 90 -17.24 7.43 -1.09
N VAL A 91 -15.91 7.34 -1.04
CA VAL A 91 -15.17 6.98 0.19
C VAL A 91 -14.47 8.20 0.81
N SER A 92 -14.77 8.45 2.09
CA SER A 92 -14.06 9.42 2.94
C SER A 92 -12.67 8.88 3.28
N ALA A 93 -11.62 9.62 2.88
CA ALA A 93 -10.22 9.23 3.16
C ALA A 93 -9.84 9.27 4.66
N ASN A 94 -10.74 9.74 5.53
CA ASN A 94 -10.52 9.83 6.98
C ASN A 94 -11.29 8.77 7.79
N ASP A 95 -12.37 8.17 7.28
CA ASP A 95 -13.17 7.15 8.00
C ASP A 95 -12.74 5.70 7.72
N TRP A 96 -12.09 5.49 6.57
CA TRP A 96 -11.97 4.19 5.92
C TRP A 96 -10.91 3.21 6.47
N LEU A 97 -10.14 3.54 7.52
CA LEU A 97 -9.12 2.61 8.05
C LEU A 97 -9.16 2.34 9.56
N GLY A 98 -10.21 2.81 10.24
CA GLY A 98 -10.34 2.69 11.69
C GLY A 98 -9.24 3.43 12.46
N THR A 99 -9.58 3.91 13.64
CA THR A 99 -8.61 4.43 14.62
C THR A 99 -7.59 3.36 15.00
#